data_AF-A0A2V6GWK9-F1
#
_entry.id   AF-A0A2V6GWK9-F1
#
_cell.length_a   1.000
_cell.length_b   1.000
_cell.length_c   1.000
_cell.angle_alpha   90.00
_cell.angle_beta   90.00
_cell.angle_gamma   90.00
#
_symmetry.space_group_name_H-M   'P 1'
#
loop_
_entity.id
_entity.type
_entity.pdbx_description
1 polymer ?
#
loop_
_entity_poly.entity_id
_entity_poly.type
_entity_poly.pdbx_seq_one_letter_code
_entity_poly.pdbx_strand_id
1 'polypeptide(L)'
;MSTVAFAGIAILTLAAALAAATLQKLMHAALSFAVMFVGISAFFFLLGAEFVGLVQIFVYIGAVAVLIVFTILLTRHDVGKVRGFNWSGVFVAVAVFGGLVWAISKTKSLSIVPQPIKPV
;
A
#
# COMPACT_ATOMS: atom_id res chain seq x y z
N MET A 1 -7.03 -20.32 -5.17
CA MET A 1 -6.15 -19.19 -4.80
C MET A 1 -4.88 -19.78 -4.20
N SER A 2 -3.73 -19.64 -4.86
CA SER A 2 -2.47 -20.17 -4.36
C SER A 2 -2.02 -19.36 -3.14
N THR A 3 -2.25 -19.87 -1.92
CA THR A 3 -1.90 -19.20 -0.64
C THR A 3 -0.45 -18.72 -0.64
N VAL A 4 0.43 -19.46 -1.32
CA VAL A 4 1.84 -19.11 -1.52
C VAL A 4 2.01 -17.80 -2.30
N ALA A 5 1.28 -17.62 -3.41
CA ALA A 5 1.35 -16.40 -4.20
C ALA A 5 0.82 -15.19 -3.42
N PHE A 6 -0.30 -15.36 -2.71
CA PHE A 6 -0.86 -14.33 -1.83
C PHE A 6 0.14 -13.93 -0.73
N ALA A 7 0.71 -14.91 -0.02
CA ALA A 7 1.67 -14.66 1.05
C ALA A 7 2.96 -14.00 0.52
N GLY A 8 3.47 -14.43 -0.64
CA GLY A 8 4.63 -13.84 -1.27
C GLY A 8 4.42 -12.38 -1.64
N ILE A 9 3.30 -12.06 -2.29
CA ILE A 9 2.94 -10.68 -2.65
C ILE A 9 2.70 -9.83 -1.40
N ALA A 10 2.09 -10.39 -0.35
CA ALA A 10 1.89 -9.70 0.92
C ALA A 10 3.19 -9.30 1.58
N ILE A 11 4.12 -10.24 1.72
CA ILE A 11 5.42 -9.99 2.33
C ILE A 11 6.20 -8.94 1.51
N LEU A 12 6.20 -9.06 0.19
CA LEU A 12 6.87 -8.10 -0.70
C LEU A 12 6.27 -6.70 -0.58
N THR A 13 4.93 -6.59 -0.58
CA THR A 13 4.23 -5.31 -0.47
C THR A 13 4.49 -4.64 0.88
N LEU A 14 4.46 -5.41 1.97
CA LEU A 14 4.76 -4.91 3.32
C LEU A 14 6.22 -4.49 3.46
N ALA A 15 7.16 -5.28 2.92
CA ALA A 15 8.58 -4.94 2.93
C ALA A 15 8.85 -3.63 2.16
N ALA A 16 8.23 -3.48 0.98
CA ALA A 16 8.32 -2.25 0.18
C ALA A 16 7.72 -1.04 0.91
N ALA A 17 6.56 -1.20 1.55
CA ALA A 17 5.93 -0.14 2.35
C ALA A 17 6.78 0.27 3.57
N LEU A 18 7.34 -0.70 4.30
CA LEU A 18 8.27 -0.42 5.40
C LEU A 18 9.52 0.29 4.91
N ALA A 19 10.11 -0.16 3.80
CA ALA A 19 11.26 0.49 3.20
C ALA A 19 10.92 1.94 2.84
N ALA A 20 9.78 2.19 2.19
CA ALA A 20 9.33 3.53 1.84
C ALA A 20 9.18 4.46 3.06
N ALA A 21 8.68 3.93 4.18
CA ALA A 21 8.48 4.71 5.40
C ALA A 21 9.74 4.93 6.24
N THR A 22 10.74 4.04 6.14
CA THR A 22 11.95 4.06 7.00
C THR A 22 13.18 4.63 6.29
N LEU A 23 13.22 4.63 4.96
CA LEU A 23 14.35 5.13 4.19
C LEU A 23 14.48 6.65 4.31
N GLN A 24 15.64 7.10 4.79
CA GLN A 24 15.95 8.53 4.92
C GLN A 24 16.19 9.22 3.57
N LYS A 25 16.57 8.46 2.53
CA LYS A 25 16.82 8.99 1.19
C LYS A 25 15.50 9.01 0.41
N LEU A 26 14.96 10.21 0.19
CA LEU A 26 13.69 10.45 -0.51
C LEU A 26 13.57 9.71 -1.84
N MET A 27 14.65 9.65 -2.63
CA MET A 27 14.69 8.90 -3.89
C MET A 27 14.38 7.41 -3.69
N HIS A 28 15.04 6.77 -2.71
CA HIS A 28 14.87 5.34 -2.45
C HIS A 28 13.51 5.06 -1.80
N ALA A 29 13.03 5.99 -0.96
CA ALA A 29 11.69 5.94 -0.39
C ALA A 29 10.60 6.00 -1.48
N ALA A 30 10.73 6.91 -2.45
CA ALA A 30 9.78 7.01 -3.56
C ALA A 30 9.82 5.79 -4.50
N LEU A 31 11.02 5.25 -4.76
CA LEU A 31 11.16 4.05 -5.60
C LEU A 31 10.53 2.82 -4.93
N SER A 32 10.78 2.62 -3.63
CA SER A 32 10.17 1.54 -2.86
C SER A 32 8.65 1.71 -2.71
N PHE A 33 8.16 2.95 -2.65
CA PHE A 33 6.73 3.24 -2.69
C PHE A 33 6.07 2.83 -4.02
N ALA A 34 6.73 3.06 -5.16
CA ALA A 34 6.25 2.58 -6.44
C ALA A 34 6.16 1.03 -6.47
N VAL A 35 7.14 0.34 -5.89
CA VAL A 35 7.13 -1.14 -5.77
C VAL A 35 5.97 -1.62 -4.89
N MET A 36 5.64 -0.92 -3.81
CA MET A 36 4.45 -1.22 -3.00
C MET A 36 3.17 -1.17 -3.85
N PHE A 37 3.00 -0.15 -4.71
CA PHE A 37 1.82 -0.08 -5.58
C PHE A 37 1.73 -1.22 -6.60
N VAL A 38 2.87 -1.71 -7.10
CA VAL A 38 2.91 -2.92 -7.94
C VAL A 38 2.36 -4.12 -7.15
N GLY A 39 2.77 -4.28 -5.89
CA GLY A 39 2.27 -5.33 -5.00
C GLY A 39 0.76 -5.23 -4.76
N ILE A 40 0.23 -4.02 -4.55
CA ILE A 40 -1.22 -3.78 -4.43
C ILE A 40 -1.95 -4.14 -5.72
N SER A 41 -1.41 -3.76 -6.89
CA SER A 41 -2.02 -4.16 -8.16
C SER A 41 -2.05 -5.68 -8.34
N ALA A 42 -0.98 -6.37 -7.94
CA ALA A 42 -0.93 -7.83 -7.99
C ALA A 42 -2.01 -8.44 -7.10
N PHE A 43 -2.28 -7.86 -5.92
CA PHE A 43 -3.43 -8.27 -5.10
C PHE A 43 -4.76 -8.12 -5.82
N PHE A 44 -5.01 -7.00 -6.51
CA PHE A 44 -6.27 -6.83 -7.25
C PHE A 44 -6.45 -7.89 -8.34
N PHE A 45 -5.39 -8.28 -9.04
CA PHE A 45 -5.45 -9.40 -9.98
C PHE A 45 -5.73 -10.74 -9.29
N LEU A 46 -5.12 -11.00 -8.13
CA LEU A 46 -5.41 -12.21 -7.34
C LEU A 46 -6.87 -12.26 -6.86
N LEU A 47 -7.46 -11.11 -6.54
CA LEU A 47 -8.86 -11.02 -6.10
C LEU A 47 -9.86 -11.08 -7.27
N GLY A 48 -9.41 -11.18 -8.52
CA GLY A 48 -10.26 -11.12 -9.71
C GLY A 48 -10.81 -9.72 -10.02
N ALA A 49 -10.25 -8.68 -9.40
CA ALA A 49 -10.63 -7.29 -9.61
C ALA A 49 -9.74 -6.63 -10.69
N GLU A 50 -9.79 -7.17 -11.91
CA GLU A 50 -8.87 -6.82 -12.99
C GLU A 50 -8.93 -5.35 -13.39
N PHE A 51 -10.14 -4.80 -13.55
CA PHE A 51 -10.32 -3.38 -13.89
C PHE A 51 -9.68 -2.45 -12.85
N VAL A 52 -9.89 -2.74 -11.56
CA VAL A 52 -9.31 -1.96 -10.46
C VAL A 52 -7.80 -2.09 -10.43
N GLY A 53 -7.27 -3.29 -10.66
CA GLY A 53 -5.82 -3.52 -10.78
C GLY A 53 -5.18 -2.74 -11.93
N LEU A 54 -5.82 -2.71 -13.10
CA LEU A 54 -5.33 -1.93 -14.24
C LEU A 54 -5.35 -0.43 -13.94
N VAL A 55 -6.45 0.09 -13.37
CA VAL A 55 -6.53 1.50 -12.95
C VAL A 55 -5.46 1.81 -11.89
N GLN A 56 -5.15 0.88 -10.99
CA GLN A 56 -4.08 1.02 -10.01
C GLN A 56 -2.73 1.26 -10.70
N ILE A 57 -2.42 0.50 -11.75
CA ILE A 57 -1.18 0.67 -12.53
C ILE A 57 -1.19 2.01 -13.26
N PHE A 58 -2.24 2.32 -14.01
CA PHE A 58 -2.29 3.54 -14.82
C PHE A 58 -2.24 4.82 -13.98
N VAL A 59 -3.02 4.88 -12.89
CA VAL A 59 -3.18 6.09 -12.10
C VAL A 59 -2.12 6.18 -11.00
N TYR A 60 -1.96 5.15 -10.18
CA TYR A 60 -1.06 5.25 -9.02
C TYR A 60 0.40 5.06 -9.40
N ILE A 61 0.72 4.08 -10.24
CA ILE A 61 2.10 3.87 -10.70
C ILE A 61 2.43 4.88 -11.80
N GLY A 62 1.57 5.02 -12.81
CA GLY A 62 1.82 5.86 -13.98
C GLY A 62 1.77 7.36 -13.72
N ALA A 63 0.83 7.84 -12.90
CA ALA A 63 0.71 9.26 -12.60
C ALA A 63 1.27 9.60 -11.21
N VAL A 64 0.69 9.06 -10.13
CA VAL A 64 1.00 9.52 -8.76
C VAL A 64 2.45 9.25 -8.37
N ALA A 65 2.95 8.02 -8.53
CA ALA A 65 4.31 7.67 -8.15
C ALA A 65 5.35 8.43 -8.99
N VAL A 66 5.11 8.54 -10.30
CA VAL A 66 5.96 9.30 -11.21
C VAL A 66 5.99 10.79 -10.84
N LEU A 67 4.83 11.40 -10.53
CA LEU A 67 4.75 12.77 -10.04
C LEU A 67 5.54 12.96 -8.75
N ILE A 68 5.41 12.05 -7.77
CA ILE A 68 6.18 12.10 -6.52
C ILE A 68 7.68 12.06 -6.81
N VAL A 69 8.14 11.15 -7.66
CA VAL A 69 9.55 11.04 -8.05
C VAL A 69 10.03 12.33 -8.72
N PHE A 70 9.30 12.84 -9.70
CA PHE A 70 9.64 14.10 -10.36
C PHE A 70 9.66 15.29 -9.38
N THR A 71 8.66 15.40 -8.51
CA THR A 71 8.62 16.45 -7.48
C THR A 71 9.83 16.37 -6.56
N ILE A 72 10.22 15.17 -6.11
CA ILE A 72 11.40 14.96 -5.26
C ILE A 72 12.68 15.33 -6.01
N LEU A 73 12.79 14.98 -7.29
CA LEU A 73 13.93 15.33 -8.14
C LEU A 73 14.05 16.85 -8.31
N LEU A 74 12.94 17.54 -8.57
CA LEU A 74 12.90 19.00 -8.75
C LEU A 74 13.09 19.78 -7.44
N THR A 75 12.69 19.19 -6.31
CA THR A 75 12.72 19.82 -4.98
C THR A 75 13.96 19.39 -4.18
N ARG A 76 14.91 18.68 -4.80
CA ARG A 76 16.08 18.15 -4.07
C ARG A 76 17.00 19.28 -3.60
N HIS A 77 16.71 19.79 -2.41
CA HIS A 77 17.63 20.51 -1.54
C HIS A 77 18.06 19.52 -0.45
N ASP A 78 19.36 19.38 -0.19
CA ASP A 78 19.86 18.49 0.88
C ASP A 78 19.36 19.04 2.24
N VAL A 79 18.18 18.57 2.68
CA VAL A 79 17.63 18.86 4.00
C VAL A 79 18.41 18.08 5.05
N GLY A 80 19.58 18.60 5.36
CA GLY A 80 20.36 18.20 6.52
C GLY A 80 19.68 18.66 7.81
N LYS A 81 18.76 17.85 8.34
CA LYS A 81 18.59 17.68 9.80
C LYS A 81 17.73 16.46 10.07
N VAL A 82 18.36 15.39 10.56
CA VAL A 82 17.66 14.21 11.07
C VAL A 82 16.88 14.66 12.30
N ARG A 83 15.56 14.76 12.17
CA ARG A 83 14.65 14.98 13.30
C ARG A 83 14.77 13.73 14.18
N GLY A 84 15.12 13.91 15.46
CA GLY A 84 15.32 12.81 16.41
C GLY A 84 14.11 11.87 16.50
N PHE A 85 14.33 10.66 17.03
CA PHE A 85 13.31 9.61 17.12
C PHE A 85 12.00 10.12 17.74
N ASN A 86 10.94 10.17 16.94
CA ASN A 86 9.67 10.76 17.34
C ASN A 86 8.76 9.70 18.00
N TRP A 87 8.85 9.56 19.32
CA TRP A 87 8.04 8.61 20.10
C TRP A 87 6.52 8.78 19.88
N SER A 88 6.06 10.01 19.67
CA SER A 88 4.64 10.26 19.38
C SER A 88 4.22 9.65 18.04
N GLY A 89 5.10 9.69 17.02
CA GLY A 89 4.85 9.05 15.73
C GLY A 89 4.75 7.52 15.83
N VAL A 90 5.61 6.91 16.64
CA VAL A 90 5.57 5.45 16.89
C VAL A 90 4.30 5.07 17.64
N PHE A 91 3.93 5.83 18.68
CA PHE A 91 2.70 5.57 19.42
C PHE A 91 1.46 5.65 18.51
N VAL A 92 1.38 6.68 17.67
CA VAL A 92 0.28 6.82 16.68
C VAL A 92 0.27 5.67 15.69
N ALA A 93 1.43 5.28 15.14
CA ALA A 93 1.52 4.15 14.22
C ALA A 93 1.05 2.84 14.85
N VAL A 94 1.47 2.55 16.09
CA VAL A 94 1.05 1.35 16.84
C VAL A 94 -0.44 1.39 17.18
N ALA A 95 -0.96 2.54 17.61
CA ALA A 95 -2.37 2.70 17.92
C ALA A 95 -3.26 2.47 16.69
N VAL A 96 -2.90 3.06 15.54
CA VAL A 96 -3.62 2.90 14.28
C VAL A 96 -3.54 1.46 13.78
N PHE A 97 -2.34 0.85 13.79
CA PHE A 97 -2.15 -0.53 13.37
C PHE A 97 -2.93 -1.51 14.26
N GLY A 98 -2.84 -1.36 15.58
CA GLY A 98 -3.59 -2.18 16.53
C GLY A 98 -5.10 -2.04 16.37
N GLY A 99 -5.58 -0.81 16.16
CA GLY A 99 -6.99 -0.53 15.88
C GLY A 99 -7.49 -1.21 14.60
N LEU A 100 -6.72 -1.14 13.52
CA LEU A 100 -7.02 -1.81 12.26
C LEU A 100 -7.05 -3.34 12.43
N VAL A 101 -6.04 -3.93 13.08
CA VAL A 101 -5.98 -5.39 13.32
C VAL A 101 -7.16 -5.86 14.16
N TRP A 102 -7.53 -5.08 15.18
CA TRP A 102 -8.69 -5.37 16.01
C TRP A 102 -10.00 -5.31 15.21
N ALA A 103 -10.19 -4.26 14.40
CA ALA A 103 -11.37 -4.10 13.55
C ALA A 103 -11.50 -5.22 12.51
N ILE A 104 -10.39 -5.61 11.89
CA ILE A 104 -10.34 -6.72 10.92
C ILE A 104 -10.71 -8.03 11.63
N SER A 105 -10.14 -8.31 12.82
CA SER A 105 -10.42 -9.54 13.57
C SER A 105 -11.87 -9.64 14.06
N LYS A 106 -12.53 -8.50 14.27
CA LYS A 106 -13.94 -8.44 14.67
C LYS A 106 -14.92 -8.50 13.49
N THR A 107 -14.45 -8.32 12.26
CA THR A 107 -15.31 -8.38 11.08
C THR A 107 -15.65 -9.84 10.77
N LYS A 108 -16.91 -10.24 11.00
CA LYS A 108 -17.44 -11.50 10.45
C LYS A 108 -17.58 -11.33 8.93
N SER A 109 -16.89 -12.18 8.18
CA SER A 109 -16.91 -12.19 6.72
C SER A 109 -18.36 -12.27 6.22
N LEU A 110 -18.87 -11.17 5.66
CA LEU A 110 -20.20 -11.11 5.05
C LEU A 110 -20.18 -11.98 3.79
N SER A 111 -20.58 -13.24 3.94
CA SER A 111 -21.00 -14.09 2.83
C SER A 111 -22.32 -13.53 2.28
N ILE A 112 -22.24 -12.49 1.45
CA ILE A 112 -23.35 -12.00 0.67
C ILE A 112 -23.73 -13.11 -0.31
N VAL A 113 -24.77 -13.87 0.03
CA VAL A 113 -25.47 -14.74 -0.92
C VAL A 113 -26.18 -13.81 -1.91
N PRO A 114 -25.91 -13.88 -3.22
CA PRO A 114 -26.61 -13.07 -4.22
C PRO A 114 -28.12 -13.32 -4.12
N GLN A 115 -28.90 -12.28 -3.85
CA GLN A 115 -30.36 -12.37 -3.88
C GLN A 115 -30.80 -12.66 -5.33
N PRO A 116 -31.59 -13.72 -5.59
CA PRO A 116 -32.07 -14.04 -6.94
C PRO A 116 -32.89 -12.87 -7.48
N ILE A 117 -32.45 -12.34 -8.62
CA ILE A 117 -33.15 -11.29 -9.35
C ILE A 117 -34.48 -11.91 -9.84
N LYS A 118 -35.62 -11.46 -9.32
CA LYS A 118 -36.93 -11.84 -9.87
C LYS A 118 -37.12 -11.17 -11.23
N PRO A 119 -37.41 -11.91 -12.31
CA PRO A 119 -37.80 -11.30 -13.57
C PRO A 119 -39.19 -10.64 -13.40
N VAL A 120 -39.28 -9.38 -13.82
CA VAL A 120 -40.53 -8.64 -14.05
C VAL A 120 -41.03 -8.88 -15.47
#